data_AF-A0A6N6V9C3-F1
#
_entry.id   AF-A0A6N6V9C3-F1
#
_cell.length_a   1.000
_cell.length_b   1.000
_cell.length_c   1.000
_cell.angle_alpha   90.00
_cell.angle_beta   90.00
_cell.angle_gamma   90.00
#
_symmetry.space_group_name_H-M   'P 1'
#
loop_
_entity.id
_entity.type
_entity.pdbx_description
1 polymer ?
#
loop_
_entity_poly.entity_id
_entity_poly.type
_entity_poly.pdbx_seq_one_letter_code
_entity_poly.pdbx_strand_id
1 'polypeptide(L)'
;MSDIKNTNYDLLQKQLISLIEDESNLIAILSNTSALINDHLDQVNWVGFYLIENNELILGPFQGHPACVHIQIGKGVCGTAVSNNETQVVKDVHQFPGHIACDANSNSEIVIPIHKDNEIIGVLDIDAPIKSRFNEEDRIELEKVVSIIENQIK
;
A
#
# COMPACT_ATOMS: atom_id res chain seq x y z
N MET A 1 1.45 -19.04 -16.69
CA MET A 1 1.57 -17.78 -15.94
C MET A 1 0.19 -17.17 -15.95
N SER A 2 -0.33 -16.75 -14.81
CA SER A 2 -1.59 -15.99 -14.78
C SER A 2 -1.38 -14.70 -15.56
N ASP A 3 -2.17 -14.47 -16.60
CA ASP A 3 -2.12 -13.24 -17.39
C ASP A 3 -2.67 -12.10 -16.52
N ILE A 4 -1.79 -11.40 -15.81
CA ILE A 4 -2.15 -10.20 -15.04
C ILE A 4 -2.65 -9.16 -16.04
N LYS A 5 -3.87 -8.67 -15.83
CA LYS A 5 -4.41 -7.61 -16.67
C LYS A 5 -3.63 -6.30 -16.44
N ASN A 6 -3.21 -5.64 -17.53
CA ASN A 6 -2.55 -4.34 -17.43
C ASN A 6 -3.47 -3.32 -16.75
N THR A 7 -2.91 -2.62 -15.75
CA THR A 7 -3.57 -1.53 -15.05
C THR A 7 -3.42 -0.23 -15.84
N ASN A 8 -4.49 0.54 -16.00
CA ASN A 8 -4.41 1.88 -16.58
C ASN A 8 -4.14 2.90 -15.46
N TYR A 9 -2.87 3.04 -15.09
CA TYR A 9 -2.46 3.92 -13.99
C TYR A 9 -2.78 5.40 -14.23
N ASP A 10 -2.73 5.89 -15.48
CA ASP A 10 -3.12 7.27 -15.81
C ASP A 10 -4.60 7.53 -15.48
N LEU A 11 -5.49 6.59 -15.80
CA LEU A 11 -6.91 6.70 -15.44
C LEU A 11 -7.11 6.64 -13.92
N LEU A 12 -6.46 5.69 -13.25
CA LEU A 12 -6.53 5.53 -11.80
C LEU A 12 -6.10 6.82 -11.09
N GLN A 13 -4.96 7.40 -11.47
CA GLN A 13 -4.46 8.64 -10.90
C GLN A 13 -5.42 9.82 -11.12
N LYS A 14 -5.98 9.97 -12.32
CA LYS A 14 -6.99 11.01 -12.61
C LYS A 14 -8.26 10.84 -11.77
N GLN A 15 -8.72 9.61 -11.62
CA GLN A 15 -9.89 9.31 -10.77
C GLN A 15 -9.59 9.60 -9.31
N LEU A 16 -8.40 9.23 -8.82
CA LEU A 16 -8.00 9.53 -7.44
C LEU A 16 -8.00 11.04 -7.18
N ILE A 17 -7.35 11.82 -8.05
CA ILE A 17 -7.30 13.29 -7.93
C ILE A 17 -8.73 13.84 -7.82
N SER A 18 -9.64 13.43 -8.71
CA SER A 18 -11.04 13.88 -8.68
C SER A 18 -11.80 13.41 -7.44
N LEU A 19 -11.45 12.25 -6.87
CA LEU A 19 -12.15 11.66 -5.74
C LEU A 19 -11.77 12.31 -4.40
N ILE A 20 -10.57 12.88 -4.32
CA ILE A 20 -10.03 13.52 -3.12
C ILE A 20 -9.93 15.04 -3.24
N GLU A 21 -10.31 15.61 -4.39
CA GLU A 21 -10.38 17.05 -4.61
C GLU A 21 -11.25 17.70 -3.52
N ASP A 22 -10.73 18.77 -2.91
CA ASP A 22 -11.32 19.50 -1.79
C ASP A 22 -11.62 18.66 -0.51
N GLU A 23 -11.14 17.42 -0.42
CA GLU A 23 -11.27 16.59 0.78
C GLU A 23 -10.07 16.77 1.73
N SER A 24 -10.34 16.85 3.03
CA SER A 24 -9.30 17.01 4.07
C SER A 24 -9.35 15.90 5.12
N ASN A 25 -10.38 15.07 5.12
CA ASN A 25 -10.52 13.93 6.00
C ASN A 25 -9.63 12.78 5.53
N LEU A 26 -8.52 12.57 6.24
CA LEU A 26 -7.55 11.51 5.93
C LEU A 26 -8.21 10.13 5.82
N ILE A 27 -9.11 9.76 6.74
CA ILE A 27 -9.75 8.45 6.71
C ILE A 27 -10.64 8.30 5.47
N ALA A 28 -11.37 9.33 5.07
CA ALA A 28 -12.16 9.30 3.83
C ALA A 28 -11.27 9.14 2.59
N ILE A 29 -10.18 9.90 2.51
CA ILE A 29 -9.17 9.81 1.43
C ILE A 29 -8.62 8.39 1.32
N LEU A 30 -8.11 7.84 2.42
CA LEU A 30 -7.51 6.50 2.45
C LEU A 30 -8.53 5.41 2.15
N SER A 31 -9.76 5.53 2.69
CA SER A 31 -10.84 4.57 2.42
C SER A 31 -11.15 4.49 0.93
N ASN A 32 -11.40 5.64 0.31
CA ASN A 32 -11.70 5.73 -1.12
C ASN A 32 -10.51 5.33 -1.99
N THR A 33 -9.29 5.63 -1.58
CA THR A 33 -8.08 5.23 -2.31
C THR A 33 -7.92 3.71 -2.30
N SER A 34 -8.11 3.06 -1.14
CA SER A 34 -8.01 1.60 -1.04
C SER A 34 -9.03 0.90 -1.96
N ALA A 35 -10.27 1.41 -2.01
CA ALA A 35 -11.32 0.92 -2.90
C ALA A 35 -10.94 1.12 -4.38
N LEU A 36 -10.47 2.31 -4.74
CA LEU A 36 -10.09 2.62 -6.11
C LEU A 36 -8.94 1.75 -6.61
N ILE A 37 -7.90 1.53 -5.80
CA ILE A 37 -6.79 0.64 -6.17
C ILE A 37 -7.30 -0.79 -6.33
N ASN A 38 -8.13 -1.29 -5.40
CA ASN A 38 -8.69 -2.64 -5.47
C ASN A 38 -9.52 -2.88 -6.75
N ASP A 39 -10.28 -1.87 -7.20
CA ASP A 39 -11.10 -1.97 -8.41
C ASP A 39 -10.29 -2.00 -9.71
N HIS A 40 -9.03 -1.54 -9.67
CA HIS A 40 -8.19 -1.38 -10.87
C HIS A 40 -7.06 -2.40 -10.96
N LEU A 41 -6.52 -2.84 -9.83
CA LEU A 41 -5.41 -3.79 -9.80
C LEU A 41 -5.93 -5.22 -9.86
N ASP A 42 -5.54 -5.92 -10.92
CA ASP A 42 -5.78 -7.35 -11.03
C ASP A 42 -4.80 -8.13 -10.14
N GLN A 43 -5.18 -9.35 -9.73
CA GLN A 43 -4.34 -10.26 -8.95
C GLN A 43 -3.78 -9.65 -7.66
N VAL A 44 -4.61 -8.95 -6.90
CA VAL A 44 -4.36 -8.52 -5.51
C VAL A 44 -5.35 -9.19 -4.57
N ASN A 45 -4.95 -9.51 -3.34
CA ASN A 45 -5.84 -10.09 -2.31
C ASN A 45 -6.04 -9.16 -1.12
N TRP A 46 -5.18 -8.14 -0.97
CA TRP A 46 -5.31 -7.12 0.05
C TRP A 46 -4.71 -5.80 -0.43
N VAL A 47 -5.37 -4.69 -0.14
CA VAL A 47 -4.83 -3.34 -0.37
C VAL A 47 -5.34 -2.40 0.70
N GLY A 48 -4.44 -1.63 1.31
CA GLY A 48 -4.85 -0.72 2.36
C GLY A 48 -3.69 0.04 2.97
N PHE A 49 -3.95 0.55 4.16
CA PHE A 49 -3.06 1.47 4.82
C PHE A 49 -2.80 1.04 6.26
N TYR A 50 -1.58 1.30 6.73
CA TYR A 50 -1.26 1.36 8.14
C TYR A 50 -0.76 2.77 8.48
N LEU A 51 -1.19 3.30 9.62
CA LEU A 51 -0.85 4.64 10.09
C LEU A 51 0.06 4.56 11.31
N ILE A 52 1.00 5.48 11.43
CA ILE A 52 1.89 5.53 12.59
C ILE A 52 1.17 6.16 13.77
N GLU A 53 1.00 5.38 14.84
CA GLU A 53 0.54 5.86 16.14
C GLU A 53 1.44 5.27 17.23
N ASN A 54 1.84 6.06 18.22
CA ASN A 54 2.65 5.60 19.35
C ASN A 54 3.91 4.78 18.96
N ASN A 55 4.58 5.14 17.86
CA ASN A 55 5.78 4.48 17.33
C ASN A 55 5.57 3.02 16.86
N GLU A 56 4.37 2.72 16.37
CA GLU A 56 4.01 1.49 15.67
C GLU A 56 3.05 1.78 14.51
N LEU A 57 2.92 0.83 13.59
CA LEU A 57 1.95 0.87 12.52
C LEU A 57 0.62 0.26 13.00
N ILE A 58 -0.46 1.04 12.93
CA ILE A 58 -1.83 0.66 13.28
C ILE A 58 -2.66 0.52 12.01
N LEU A 59 -3.43 -0.55 11.91
CA LEU A 59 -4.29 -0.84 10.76
C LEU A 59 -5.28 0.30 10.49
N GLY A 60 -5.24 0.85 9.28
CA GLY A 60 -6.14 1.87 8.76
C GLY A 60 -7.17 1.30 7.77
N PRO A 61 -7.74 2.13 6.88
CA PRO A 61 -8.68 1.67 5.86
C PRO A 61 -8.05 0.70 4.85
N PHE A 62 -8.80 -0.32 4.43
CA PHE A 62 -8.33 -1.34 3.49
C PHE A 62 -9.48 -2.06 2.77
N GLN A 63 -9.14 -2.79 1.70
CA GLN A 63 -9.98 -3.79 1.03
C GLN A 63 -9.30 -5.16 1.12
N GLY A 64 -10.02 -6.16 1.62
CA GLY A 64 -9.52 -7.52 1.77
C GLY A 64 -10.09 -8.25 2.98
N HIS A 65 -9.47 -9.37 3.34
CA HIS A 65 -9.78 -10.09 4.58
C HIS A 65 -9.25 -9.34 5.82
N PRO A 66 -9.76 -9.65 7.02
CA PRO A 66 -9.21 -9.11 8.26
C PRO A 66 -7.70 -9.31 8.38
N ALA A 67 -6.99 -8.28 8.85
CA ALA A 67 -5.53 -8.25 8.95
C ALA A 67 -5.06 -7.99 10.40
N CYS A 68 -3.75 -8.06 10.61
CA CYS A 68 -3.13 -7.74 11.91
C CYS A 68 -3.32 -6.25 12.24
N VAL A 69 -3.70 -5.92 13.49
CA VAL A 69 -3.95 -4.53 13.86
C VAL A 69 -2.67 -3.74 14.14
N HIS A 70 -1.64 -4.39 14.70
CA HIS A 70 -0.40 -3.74 15.15
C HIS A 70 0.81 -4.34 14.44
N ILE A 71 1.70 -3.50 13.91
CA ILE A 71 2.97 -3.89 13.29
C ILE A 71 4.08 -3.02 13.89
N GLN A 72 5.09 -3.66 14.48
CA GLN A 72 6.27 -2.94 14.97
C GLN A 72 7.11 -2.40 13.80
N ILE A 73 7.63 -1.19 13.95
CA ILE A 73 8.61 -0.61 13.02
C ILE A 73 9.85 -1.53 12.96
N GLY A 74 10.35 -1.76 11.74
CA GLY A 74 11.44 -2.69 11.43
C GLY A 74 11.06 -4.18 11.47
N LYS A 75 9.78 -4.52 11.58
CA LYS A 75 9.27 -5.90 11.53
C LYS A 75 8.32 -6.12 10.37
N GLY A 76 8.43 -7.27 9.71
CA GLY A 76 7.70 -7.54 8.47
C GLY A 76 8.09 -6.57 7.34
N VAL A 77 7.41 -6.69 6.20
CA VAL A 77 7.66 -5.83 5.04
C VAL A 77 7.20 -4.40 5.35
N CYS A 78 5.98 -4.23 5.87
CA CYS A 78 5.44 -2.95 6.34
C CYS A 78 6.37 -2.18 7.30
N GLY A 79 6.80 -2.82 8.39
CA GLY A 79 7.70 -2.18 9.34
C GLY A 79 9.08 -1.87 8.75
N THR A 80 9.57 -2.70 7.82
CA THR A 80 10.85 -2.46 7.12
C THR A 80 10.78 -1.26 6.20
N ALA A 81 9.66 -1.05 5.50
CA ALA A 81 9.44 0.12 4.66
C ALA A 81 9.56 1.42 5.48
N VAL A 82 8.97 1.44 6.67
CA VAL A 82 9.08 2.57 7.60
C VAL A 82 10.51 2.74 8.11
N SER A 83 11.18 1.65 8.55
CA SER A 83 12.51 1.76 9.15
C SER A 83 13.58 2.25 8.18
N ASN A 84 13.45 1.88 6.91
CA ASN A 84 14.39 2.26 5.85
C ASN A 84 13.99 3.56 5.17
N ASN A 85 12.76 4.02 5.37
CA ASN A 85 12.12 5.06 4.58
C ASN A 85 12.22 4.80 3.06
N GLU A 86 11.89 3.58 2.64
CA GLU A 86 12.05 3.13 1.27
C GLU A 86 10.91 2.19 0.88
N THR A 87 10.43 2.33 -0.36
CA THR A 87 9.50 1.39 -0.97
C THR A 87 10.07 -0.02 -0.98
N GLN A 88 9.30 -0.99 -0.49
CA GLN A 88 9.65 -2.41 -0.50
C GLN A 88 8.87 -3.12 -1.61
N VAL A 89 9.58 -3.80 -2.52
CA VAL A 89 8.96 -4.64 -3.56
C VAL A 89 9.42 -6.09 -3.36
N VAL A 90 8.54 -6.91 -2.81
CA VAL A 90 8.85 -8.28 -2.37
C VAL A 90 8.27 -9.29 -3.34
N LYS A 91 9.14 -9.95 -4.11
CA LYS A 91 8.75 -10.93 -5.13
C LYS A 91 8.21 -12.25 -4.58
N ASP A 92 8.62 -12.61 -3.36
CA ASP A 92 8.21 -13.82 -2.65
C ASP A 92 8.27 -13.55 -1.14
N VAL A 93 7.12 -13.29 -0.52
CA VAL A 93 7.06 -12.92 0.91
C VAL A 93 7.63 -14.00 1.83
N HIS A 94 7.55 -15.27 1.41
CA HIS A 94 8.10 -16.41 2.15
C HIS A 94 9.63 -16.41 2.21
N GLN A 95 10.29 -15.64 1.35
CA GLN A 95 11.75 -15.44 1.36
C GLN A 95 12.18 -14.17 2.09
N PHE A 96 11.23 -13.33 2.51
CA PHE A 96 11.53 -12.07 3.19
C PHE A 96 11.92 -12.33 4.66
N PRO A 97 13.12 -11.90 5.11
CA PRO A 97 13.55 -12.09 6.49
C PRO A 97 12.60 -11.39 7.47
N GLY A 98 12.06 -12.14 8.44
CA GLY A 98 11.14 -11.58 9.43
C GLY A 98 9.74 -11.30 8.90
N HIS A 99 9.32 -11.97 7.82
CA HIS A 99 7.94 -11.95 7.33
C HIS A 99 6.94 -12.29 8.45
N ILE A 100 5.93 -11.43 8.58
CA ILE A 100 4.78 -11.61 9.48
C ILE A 100 3.60 -11.92 8.57
N ALA A 101 3.30 -13.21 8.37
CA ALA A 101 2.17 -13.61 7.55
C ALA A 101 0.85 -13.33 8.27
N CYS A 102 0.10 -12.31 7.84
CA CYS A 102 -1.25 -12.03 8.32
C CYS A 102 -2.34 -12.64 7.41
N ASP A 103 -2.11 -12.72 6.09
CA ASP A 103 -2.92 -13.49 5.14
C ASP A 103 -2.10 -14.65 4.56
N ALA A 104 -2.62 -15.88 4.67
CA ALA A 104 -1.96 -17.09 4.18
C ALA A 104 -1.92 -17.16 2.63
N ASN A 105 -2.74 -16.36 1.94
CA ASN A 105 -2.77 -16.32 0.48
C ASN A 105 -1.71 -15.39 -0.11
N SER A 106 -1.15 -14.45 0.66
CA SER A 106 -0.17 -13.48 0.17
C SER A 106 1.13 -14.17 -0.24
N ASN A 107 1.59 -13.87 -1.45
CA ASN A 107 2.77 -14.47 -2.08
C ASN A 107 3.77 -13.42 -2.60
N SER A 108 3.33 -12.21 -2.91
CA SER A 108 4.19 -11.05 -3.15
C SER A 108 3.50 -9.79 -2.62
N GLU A 109 4.29 -8.76 -2.33
CA GLU A 109 3.85 -7.59 -1.58
C GLU A 109 4.59 -6.35 -2.08
N ILE A 110 3.92 -5.21 -2.11
CA ILE A 110 4.54 -3.89 -2.27
C ILE A 110 4.08 -2.96 -1.14
N VAL A 111 5.04 -2.32 -0.49
CA VAL A 111 4.79 -1.35 0.58
C VAL A 111 5.47 -0.02 0.26
N ILE A 112 4.71 1.07 0.31
CA ILE A 112 5.18 2.43 -0.02
C ILE A 112 4.96 3.35 1.20
N PRO A 113 6.03 3.95 1.76
CA PRO A 113 5.90 4.95 2.82
C PRO A 113 5.12 6.19 2.38
N ILE A 114 4.27 6.72 3.27
CA ILE A 114 3.49 7.95 3.07
C ILE A 114 4.06 9.03 3.97
N HIS A 115 4.33 10.20 3.41
CA HIS A 115 4.94 11.31 4.12
C HIS A 115 3.99 12.49 4.33
N LYS A 116 4.16 13.16 5.47
CA LYS A 116 3.64 14.49 5.72
C LYS A 116 4.72 15.30 6.45
N ASP A 117 5.01 16.51 5.96
CA ASP A 117 6.03 17.38 6.54
C ASP A 117 7.42 16.71 6.70
N ASN A 118 7.81 15.89 5.72
CA ASN A 118 9.03 15.05 5.72
C ASN A 118 9.08 13.92 6.76
N GLU A 119 8.00 13.70 7.52
CA GLU A 119 7.87 12.58 8.45
C GLU A 119 7.00 11.49 7.84
N ILE A 120 7.35 10.22 8.07
CA ILE A 120 6.49 9.10 7.67
C ILE A 120 5.28 9.10 8.60
N ILE A 121 4.08 9.08 8.02
CA ILE A 121 2.81 8.99 8.78
C ILE A 121 2.13 7.64 8.63
N GLY A 122 2.63 6.79 7.73
CA GLY A 122 2.03 5.49 7.43
C GLY A 122 2.63 4.86 6.20
N VAL A 123 1.99 3.80 5.73
CA VAL A 123 2.34 3.09 4.50
C VAL A 123 1.08 2.74 3.72
N LEU A 124 1.18 2.73 2.38
CA LEU A 124 0.32 1.95 1.49
C LEU A 124 0.90 0.54 1.42
N ASP A 125 0.07 -0.47 1.61
CA ASP A 125 0.44 -1.88 1.56
C ASP A 125 -0.51 -2.62 0.59
N ILE A 126 0.05 -3.43 -0.29
CA ILE A 126 -0.68 -4.20 -1.30
C ILE A 126 -0.08 -5.61 -1.39
N ASP A 127 -0.91 -6.59 -1.08
CA ASP A 127 -0.61 -8.01 -1.21
C ASP A 127 -1.19 -8.61 -2.48
N ALA A 128 -0.50 -9.63 -2.98
CA ALA A 128 -0.94 -10.43 -4.12
C ALA A 128 -0.91 -11.94 -3.84
N PRO A 129 -1.90 -12.70 -4.35
CA PRO A 129 -1.96 -14.15 -4.16
C PRO A 129 -0.99 -14.93 -5.07
N ILE A 130 -0.23 -14.22 -5.90
CA ILE A 130 0.80 -14.79 -6.79
C ILE A 130 2.16 -14.18 -6.47
N LYS A 131 3.24 -14.89 -6.81
CA LYS A 131 4.61 -14.39 -6.67
C LYS A 131 4.91 -13.36 -7.76
N SER A 132 5.81 -12.42 -7.46
CA SER A 132 6.30 -11.40 -8.39
C SER A 132 5.18 -10.63 -9.11
N ARG A 133 4.10 -10.30 -8.39
CA ARG A 133 2.99 -9.51 -8.93
C ARG A 133 3.42 -8.11 -9.35
N PHE A 134 4.26 -7.48 -8.53
CA PHE A 134 4.66 -6.08 -8.69
C PHE A 134 5.99 -5.99 -9.42
N ASN A 135 6.00 -5.22 -10.51
CA ASN A 135 7.20 -4.89 -11.27
C ASN A 135 7.62 -3.43 -11.03
N GLU A 136 8.65 -2.96 -11.76
CA GLU A 136 9.14 -1.59 -11.60
C GLU A 136 8.14 -0.53 -12.08
N GLU A 137 7.31 -0.84 -13.08
CA GLU A 137 6.24 0.06 -13.54
C GLU A 137 5.16 0.21 -12.44
N ASP A 138 4.72 -0.90 -11.84
CA ASP A 138 3.79 -0.88 -10.70
C ASP A 138 4.35 -0.01 -9.56
N ARG A 139 5.63 -0.21 -9.22
CA ARG A 139 6.30 0.59 -8.19
C ARG A 139 6.24 2.08 -8.49
N ILE A 140 6.70 2.49 -9.68
CA ILE A 140 6.77 3.91 -10.07
C ILE A 140 5.36 4.54 -10.08
N GLU A 141 4.37 3.83 -10.62
CA GLU A 141 3.03 4.38 -10.74
C GLU A 141 2.26 4.41 -9.40
N LEU A 142 2.49 3.43 -8.51
CA LEU A 142 1.92 3.44 -7.16
C LEU A 142 2.61 4.47 -6.25
N GLU A 143 3.91 4.73 -6.41
CA GLU A 143 4.59 5.84 -5.75
C GLU A 143 3.98 7.20 -6.15
N LYS A 144 3.56 7.37 -7.41
CA LYS A 144 2.79 8.56 -7.84
C LYS A 144 1.41 8.64 -7.21
N VAL A 145 0.72 7.51 -7.05
CA VAL A 145 -0.56 7.42 -6.33
C VAL A 145 -0.40 7.91 -4.89
N VAL A 146 0.64 7.44 -4.19
CA VAL A 146 0.96 7.95 -2.84
C VAL A 146 1.29 9.44 -2.86
N SER A 147 2.07 9.92 -3.84
CA SER A 147 2.38 11.35 -3.95
C SER A 147 1.14 12.23 -4.12
N ILE A 148 0.11 11.76 -4.81
CA ILE A 148 -1.19 12.46 -4.91
C ILE A 148 -1.84 12.62 -3.52
N ILE A 149 -1.84 11.56 -2.71
CA ILE A 149 -2.33 11.59 -1.33
C ILE A 149 -1.50 12.58 -0.49
N GLU A 150 -0.17 12.48 -0.55
CA GLU A 150 0.75 13.36 0.17
C GLU A 150 0.51 14.82 -0.18
N ASN A 151 0.27 15.15 -1.45
CA ASN A 151 -0.04 16.52 -1.87
C ASN A 151 -1.38 17.02 -1.33
N GLN A 152 -2.36 16.15 -1.14
CA GLN A 152 -3.67 16.51 -0.60
C GLN A 152 -3.63 16.78 0.91
N ILE A 153 -2.76 16.10 1.64
CA ILE A 153 -2.70 16.16 3.11
C ILE A 153 -1.61 17.09 3.66
N LYS A 154 -0.84 17.75 2.78
CA LYS A 154 0.14 18.79 3.12
C LYS A 154 -0.53 19.96 3.85
#